data_AF-A0AAW4W9C1-F1
#
_entry.id   AF-A0AAW4W9C1-F1
#
_cell.length_a   1.000
_cell.length_b   1.000
_cell.length_c   1.000
_cell.angle_alpha   90.00
_cell.angle_beta   90.00
_cell.angle_gamma   90.00
#
_symmetry.space_group_name_H-M   'P 1'
#
loop_
_entity.id
_entity.type
_entity.pdbx_description
1 polymer ?
#
loop_
_entity_poly.entity_id
_entity_poly.type
_entity_poly.pdbx_seq_one_letter_code
_entity_poly.pdbx_strand_id
1 'polypeptide(L)'
;MANRNRTNPVQFYLSNDEQYILNTKFKASGMKSMSAFLRKLILYGYVYDVDYSYLRNYNTELGRISSSLNQIAKRVNSTGNIYQDDMNEVKELMNKVWHTQKSMLSKQPLIKQ
;
A
#
# COMPACT_ATOMS: atom_id res chain seq x y z
N MET A 1 -31.02 -12.86 -38.53
CA MET A 1 -30.67 -12.50 -37.13
C MET A 1 -29.86 -11.22 -37.18
N ALA A 2 -30.18 -10.22 -36.35
CA ALA A 2 -29.42 -8.97 -36.35
C ALA A 2 -27.96 -9.23 -35.97
N ASN A 3 -27.02 -8.70 -36.76
CA ASN A 3 -25.59 -8.80 -36.48
C ASN A 3 -25.29 -8.14 -35.12
N ARG A 4 -24.83 -8.93 -34.15
CA ARG A 4 -24.46 -8.44 -32.83
C ARG A 4 -23.02 -7.96 -32.85
N ASN A 5 -22.77 -6.72 -32.44
CA ASN A 5 -21.42 -6.15 -32.36
C ASN A 5 -20.56 -6.74 -31.21
N ARG A 6 -21.14 -7.55 -30.31
CA ARG A 6 -20.45 -8.15 -29.16
C ARG A 6 -20.60 -9.67 -29.23
N THR A 7 -19.55 -10.33 -29.73
CA THR A 7 -19.57 -11.77 -30.08
C THR A 7 -18.84 -12.66 -29.08
N ASN A 8 -17.89 -12.12 -28.32
CA ASN A 8 -17.03 -12.91 -27.43
C ASN A 8 -17.68 -13.06 -26.04
N PRO A 9 -18.07 -14.29 -25.62
CA PRO A 9 -18.60 -14.52 -24.29
C PRO A 9 -17.48 -14.55 -23.23
N VAL A 10 -17.79 -14.09 -22.01
CA VAL A 10 -16.93 -14.22 -20.83
C VAL A 10 -17.77 -14.88 -19.74
N GLN A 11 -17.26 -15.96 -19.15
CA GLN A 11 -17.95 -16.74 -18.12
C GLN A 11 -17.04 -16.90 -16.90
N PHE A 12 -17.61 -16.73 -15.70
CA PHE A 12 -16.97 -17.01 -14.42
C PHE A 12 -18.02 -17.59 -13.47
N TYR A 13 -17.58 -18.43 -12.55
CA TYR A 13 -18.42 -19.05 -11.55
C TYR A 13 -18.24 -18.32 -10.22
N LEU A 14 -19.34 -18.08 -9.51
CA LEU A 14 -19.37 -17.42 -8.22
C LEU A 14 -19.94 -18.38 -7.17
N SER A 15 -19.37 -18.33 -5.97
CA SER A 15 -20.03 -18.84 -4.77
C SER A 15 -21.28 -18.02 -4.44
N ASN A 16 -22.10 -18.52 -3.51
CA ASN A 16 -23.31 -17.83 -3.08
C ASN A 16 -23.01 -16.42 -2.51
N ASP A 17 -21.92 -16.28 -1.75
CA ASP A 17 -21.52 -15.01 -1.14
C ASP A 17 -21.04 -14.01 -2.19
N GLU A 18 -20.22 -14.45 -3.14
CA GLU A 18 -19.76 -13.61 -4.24
C GLU A 18 -20.92 -13.16 -5.13
N GLN A 19 -21.89 -14.04 -5.38
CA GLN A 19 -23.11 -13.73 -6.12
C GLN A 19 -23.97 -12.69 -5.38
N TYR A 20 -24.07 -12.79 -4.06
CA TYR A 20 -24.75 -11.80 -3.22
C TYR A 20 -24.07 -10.43 -3.30
N ILE A 21 -22.73 -10.39 -3.19
CA ILE A 21 -21.94 -9.16 -3.31
C ILE A 21 -22.14 -8.52 -4.68
N LEU A 22 -22.06 -9.31 -5.76
CA LEU A 22 -22.29 -8.84 -7.13
C LEU A 22 -23.67 -8.19 -7.28
N ASN A 23 -24.72 -8.86 -6.79
CA ASN A 23 -26.09 -8.37 -6.88
C ASN A 23 -26.29 -7.08 -6.09
N THR A 24 -25.69 -6.97 -4.91
CA THR A 24 -25.74 -5.77 -4.08
C THR A 24 -25.06 -4.59 -4.77
N LYS A 25 -23.84 -4.78 -5.31
CA LYS A 25 -23.12 -3.75 -6.08
C LYS A 25 -23.87 -3.35 -7.35
N PHE A 26 -24.46 -4.31 -8.04
CA PHE A 26 -25.28 -4.05 -9.23
C PHE A 26 -26.51 -3.19 -8.89
N LYS A 27 -27.25 -3.54 -7.83
CA LYS A 27 -28.40 -2.73 -7.36
C LYS A 27 -27.97 -1.31 -7.00
N ALA A 28 -26.87 -1.16 -6.27
CA ALA A 28 -26.33 0.14 -5.87
C ALA A 28 -25.88 1.00 -7.08
N SER A 29 -25.48 0.36 -8.20
CA SER A 29 -25.06 1.09 -9.41
C SER A 29 -26.20 1.81 -10.15
N GLY A 30 -27.46 1.44 -9.90
CA GLY A 30 -28.63 1.96 -10.62
C GLY A 30 -28.69 1.55 -12.11
N MET A 31 -27.80 0.67 -12.58
CA MET A 31 -27.77 0.24 -13.98
C MET A 31 -28.87 -0.79 -14.27
N LYS A 32 -29.44 -0.72 -15.49
CA LYS A 32 -30.55 -1.61 -15.91
C LYS A 32 -30.10 -3.00 -16.39
N SER A 33 -28.80 -3.21 -16.61
CA SER A 33 -28.27 -4.46 -17.17
C SER A 33 -26.99 -4.89 -16.44
N MET A 34 -27.01 -6.11 -15.91
CA MET A 34 -25.85 -6.74 -15.27
C MET A 34 -24.65 -6.79 -16.22
N SER A 35 -24.88 -7.14 -17.50
CA SER A 35 -23.81 -7.18 -18.50
C SER A 35 -23.22 -5.81 -18.80
N ALA A 36 -24.01 -4.74 -18.74
CA ALA A 36 -23.49 -3.37 -18.89
C ALA A 36 -22.68 -2.94 -17.67
N PHE A 37 -23.15 -3.28 -16.47
CA PHE A 37 -22.45 -3.04 -15.21
C PHE A 37 -21.08 -3.74 -15.17
N LEU A 38 -21.05 -5.05 -15.41
CA LEU A 38 -19.82 -5.84 -15.46
C LEU A 38 -18.85 -5.32 -16.54
N ARG A 39 -19.35 -5.04 -17.75
CA ARG A 39 -18.51 -4.49 -18.82
C ARG A 39 -17.94 -3.12 -18.45
N LYS A 40 -18.72 -2.26 -17.78
CA LYS A 40 -18.23 -0.95 -17.35
C LYS A 40 -17.09 -1.10 -16.34
N LEU A 41 -17.23 -2.02 -15.39
CA LEU A 41 -16.19 -2.31 -14.41
C LEU A 41 -14.94 -2.93 -15.04
N ILE A 42 -15.09 -3.87 -15.96
CA ILE A 42 -13.95 -4.57 -16.57
C ILE A 42 -13.20 -3.68 -17.57
N LEU A 43 -13.91 -2.88 -18.37
CA LEU A 43 -13.28 -2.05 -19.41
C LEU A 43 -12.77 -0.71 -18.90
N TYR A 44 -13.41 -0.12 -17.90
CA TYR A 44 -13.08 1.20 -17.38
C TYR A 44 -12.62 1.20 -15.92
N GLY A 45 -12.58 0.03 -15.28
CA GLY A 45 -11.90 -0.13 -14.01
C GLY A 45 -10.40 0.02 -14.23
N TYR A 46 -9.78 0.93 -13.48
CA TYR A 46 -8.33 1.04 -13.49
C TYR A 46 -7.72 -0.14 -12.74
N VAL A 47 -6.81 -0.86 -13.40
CA VAL A 47 -5.94 -1.83 -12.75
C VAL A 47 -4.65 -1.09 -12.43
N TYR A 48 -4.42 -0.85 -11.14
CA TYR A 48 -3.17 -0.27 -10.66
C TYR A 48 -2.24 -1.39 -10.22
N ASP A 49 -1.09 -1.49 -10.87
CA ASP A 49 0.04 -2.20 -10.29
C ASP A 49 0.83 -1.20 -9.45
N VAL A 50 0.78 -1.36 -8.13
CA VAL A 50 1.48 -0.45 -7.22
C VAL A 50 2.77 -1.13 -6.79
N ASP A 51 3.88 -0.66 -7.34
CA ASP A 51 5.20 -1.12 -6.93
C ASP A 51 5.57 -0.59 -5.54
N TYR A 52 5.59 -1.49 -4.56
CA TYR A 52 6.01 -1.22 -3.19
C TYR A 52 7.47 -1.61 -2.92
N SER A 53 8.28 -1.90 -3.96
CA SER A 53 9.70 -2.24 -3.81
C SER A 53 10.48 -1.21 -3.00
N TYR A 54 10.12 0.08 -3.11
CA TYR A 54 10.73 1.16 -2.35
C TYR A 54 10.51 1.04 -0.83
N LEU A 55 9.43 0.40 -0.37
CA LEU A 55 9.18 0.14 1.05
C LEU A 55 10.20 -0.84 1.63
N ARG A 56 10.71 -1.76 0.81
CA ARG A 56 11.75 -2.70 1.24
C ARG A 56 13.04 -1.98 1.57
N ASN A 57 13.47 -1.05 0.70
CA ASN A 57 14.64 -0.22 0.93
C ASN A 57 14.47 0.66 2.18
N TYR A 58 13.28 1.24 2.35
CA TYR A 58 12.95 2.01 3.55
C TYR A 58 13.09 1.19 4.84
N ASN A 59 12.55 -0.02 4.86
CA ASN A 59 12.67 -0.92 6.01
C ASN A 59 14.13 -1.29 6.30
N THR A 60 14.95 -1.46 5.27
CA THR A 60 16.40 -1.69 5.44
C THR A 60 17.07 -0.50 6.12
N GLU A 61 16.80 0.74 5.69
CA GLU A 61 17.40 1.93 6.33
C GLU A 61 16.95 2.11 7.78
N LEU A 62 15.65 1.91 8.07
CA LEU A 62 15.15 1.92 9.45
C LEU A 62 15.81 0.82 10.30
N GLY A 63 16.03 -0.36 9.74
CA GLY A 63 16.72 -1.46 10.41
C GLY A 63 18.15 -1.09 10.81
N ARG A 64 18.88 -0.37 9.94
CA ARG A 64 20.22 0.13 10.26
C ARG A 64 20.18 1.16 11.38
N ILE A 65 19.26 2.12 11.33
CA ILE A 65 19.10 3.12 12.41
C ILE A 65 18.77 2.45 13.74
N SER A 66 17.84 1.48 13.74
CA SER A 66 17.48 0.70 14.92
C SER A 66 18.70 -0.05 15.50
N SER A 67 19.52 -0.64 14.64
CA SER A 67 20.78 -1.29 15.06
C SER A 67 21.73 -0.31 15.74
N SER A 68 21.93 0.89 15.16
CA SER A 68 22.77 1.94 15.76
C SER A 68 22.25 2.40 17.12
N LEU A 69 20.95 2.66 17.25
CA LEU A 69 20.34 3.02 18.53
C LEU A 69 20.52 1.91 19.58
N ASN A 70 20.41 0.65 19.19
CA ASN A 70 20.63 -0.48 20.09
C ASN A 70 22.08 -0.57 20.55
N GLN A 71 23.06 -0.19 19.72
CA GLN A 71 24.46 -0.12 20.15
C GLN A 71 24.68 0.96 21.21
N ILE A 72 24.07 2.15 21.03
CA ILE A 72 24.10 3.22 22.02
C ILE A 72 23.46 2.75 23.33
N ALA A 73 22.27 2.13 23.25
CA ALA A 73 21.57 1.60 24.42
C ALA A 73 22.43 0.57 25.18
N LYS A 74 23.07 -0.36 24.47
CA LYS A 74 23.99 -1.33 25.09
C LYS A 74 25.19 -0.65 25.77
N ARG A 75 25.80 0.35 25.12
CA ARG A 75 26.94 1.11 25.66
C ARG A 75 26.56 1.89 26.93
N VAL A 76 25.40 2.55 26.92
CA VAL A 76 24.86 3.25 28.10
C VAL A 76 24.58 2.25 29.23
N ASN A 77 23.90 1.14 28.93
CA ASN A 77 23.58 0.12 29.93
C ASN A 77 24.83 -0.57 30.51
N SER A 78 25.90 -0.73 29.73
CA SER A 78 27.13 -1.37 30.20
C SER A 78 28.03 -0.43 31.01
N THR A 79 28.02 0.87 30.70
CA THR A 79 28.87 1.85 31.39
C THR A 79 28.17 2.55 32.55
N GLY A 80 26.84 2.51 32.61
CA GLY A 80 26.04 3.24 33.59
C GLY A 80 26.04 4.77 33.41
N ASN A 81 26.74 5.26 32.38
CA ASN A 81 26.90 6.68 32.08
C ASN A 81 26.29 7.01 30.72
N ILE A 82 25.74 8.22 30.60
CA ILE A 82 25.27 8.78 29.34
C ILE A 82 26.23 9.88 28.94
N TYR A 83 26.94 9.68 27.82
CA TYR A 83 27.87 10.69 27.32
C TYR A 83 27.15 11.70 26.41
N GLN A 84 27.67 12.93 26.35
CA GLN A 84 27.16 13.97 25.44
C GLN A 84 27.14 13.48 23.98
N ASP A 85 28.17 12.73 23.59
CA ASP A 85 28.30 12.17 22.23
C ASP A 85 27.21 11.14 21.92
N ASP A 86 26.81 10.31 22.88
CA ASP A 86 25.66 9.38 22.73
C ASP A 86 24.38 10.16 22.40
N MET A 87 24.15 11.26 23.14
CA MET A 87 22.97 12.10 22.95
C MET A 87 22.99 12.84 21.62
N ASN A 88 24.16 13.26 21.15
CA ASN A 88 24.34 13.87 19.84
C ASN A 88 24.05 12.84 18.73
N GLU A 89 24.60 11.63 18.85
CA GLU A 89 24.38 10.53 17.89
C GLU A 89 22.91 10.14 17.81
N VAL A 90 22.20 10.04 18.95
CA VAL A 90 20.75 9.79 18.97
C VAL A 90 19.98 10.88 18.23
N LYS A 91 20.31 12.17 18.45
CA LYS A 91 19.65 13.28 17.75
C LYS A 91 19.86 13.22 16.23
N GLU A 92 21.07 12.89 15.79
CA GLU A 92 21.36 12.71 14.37
C GLU A 92 20.58 11.54 13.76
N LEU A 93 20.52 10.40 14.46
CA LEU A 93 19.74 9.24 14.04
C LEU A 93 18.25 9.57 13.95
N MET A 94 17.69 10.34 14.89
CA MET A 94 16.30 10.80 14.83
C MET A 94 16.03 11.73 13.65
N ASN A 95 16.97 12.63 13.33
CA ASN A 95 16.86 13.44 12.11
C ASN A 95 16.87 12.57 10.84
N LYS A 96 17.69 11.52 10.80
CA LYS A 96 17.68 10.55 9.68
C LYS A 96 16.35 9.82 9.57
N VAL A 97 15.74 9.38 10.69
CA VAL A 97 14.38 8.80 10.70
C VAL A 97 13.39 9.77 10.08
N TRP A 98 13.38 11.03 10.53
CA TRP A 98 12.47 12.07 10.04
C TRP A 98 12.60 12.30 8.53
N HIS A 99 13.82 12.43 8.02
CA HIS A 99 14.06 12.59 6.58
C HIS A 99 13.63 11.36 5.78
N THR A 100 13.89 10.17 6.31
CA THR A 100 13.52 8.91 5.66
C THR A 100 12.01 8.78 5.58
N GLN A 101 11.29 9.11 6.65
CA GLN A 101 9.82 9.15 6.68
C GLN A 101 9.24 10.16 5.69
N LYS A 102 9.77 11.39 5.65
CA LYS A 102 9.34 12.40 4.66
C LYS A 102 9.52 11.91 3.22
N SER A 103 10.66 11.29 2.93
CA SER A 103 10.95 10.72 1.60
C SER A 103 9.96 9.61 1.26
N MET A 104 9.66 8.70 2.20
CA MET A 104 8.66 7.65 2.03
C MET A 104 7.27 8.22 1.71
N LEU A 105 6.80 9.19 2.50
CA LEU A 105 5.49 9.81 2.32
C LEU A 105 5.38 10.54 0.97
N SER A 106 6.48 11.14 0.48
CA SER A 106 6.49 11.80 -0.83
C SER A 106 6.29 10.84 -2.02
N LYS A 107 6.61 9.56 -1.84
CA LYS A 107 6.48 8.51 -2.87
C LYS A 107 5.18 7.74 -2.79
N GLN A 108 4.36 7.99 -1.76
CA GLN A 108 3.10 7.28 -1.59
C GLN A 108 2.09 7.79 -2.65
N PRO A 109 1.49 6.90 -3.47
CA PRO A 109 0.49 7.32 -4.42
C PRO A 109 -0.70 7.93 -3.66
N LEU A 110 -1.03 9.19 -3.98
CA LEU A 110 -2.20 9.87 -3.45
C LEU A 110 -3.45 9.22 -4.06
N ILE A 111 -3.98 8.19 -3.40
CA ILE A 111 -5.32 7.69 -3.70
C ILE A 111 -6.30 8.62 -2.98
N LYS A 112 -6.65 9.75 -3.62
CA LYS A 112 -7.83 10.50 -3.22
C LYS A 112 -9.05 9.70 -3.67
N GLN A 113 -9.79 9.14 -2.69
CA GLN A 113 -11.12 8.58 -2.92
C GLN A 113 -12.11 9.69 -3.25
#